data_AF-Q0UWY1-F1
#
_entry.id   AF-Q0UWY1-F1
#
_cell.length_a   1.000
_cell.length_b   1.000
_cell.length_c   1.000
_cell.angle_alpha   90.00
_cell.angle_beta   90.00
_cell.angle_gamma   90.00
#
_symmetry.space_group_name_H-M   'P 1'
#
loop_
_entity.id
_entity.type
_entity.pdbx_description
1 polymer ?
#
loop_
_entity_poly.entity_id
_entity_poly.type
_entity_poly.pdbx_seq_one_letter_code
_entity_poly.pdbx_strand_id
1 'polypeptide(L)'
;MTSNSDDYSDVYEDDEYWNRWHLNEYEPRLVKPMEKTFTAPWDLPVSDSDLEKLKAGFRPRNFDDKYGWLIEDDNGNISIHVIRHFVHVEEYILHITPKPSNGNGASAKIHSITWNGDLMQDHLASWEQSSYCGVISRDL
;
A
#
# COMPACT_ATOMS: atom_id res chain seq x y z
N MET A 1 35.40 1.47 3.59
CA MET A 1 34.63 2.54 2.94
C MET A 1 33.36 1.89 2.43
N THR A 2 32.30 1.90 3.23
CA THR A 2 30.98 1.39 2.86
C THR A 2 30.25 2.54 2.15
N SER A 3 30.24 2.51 0.82
CA SER A 3 29.22 3.23 0.06
C SER A 3 27.90 2.49 0.27
N ASN A 4 27.10 2.95 1.24
CA ASN A 4 25.66 2.79 1.15
C ASN A 4 25.18 3.89 0.20
N SER A 5 25.16 3.59 -1.10
CA SER A 5 24.28 4.32 -1.99
C SER A 5 22.90 3.75 -1.75
N ASP A 6 22.08 4.49 -1.01
CA ASP A 6 20.64 4.34 -1.10
C ASP A 6 20.29 4.48 -2.59
N ASP A 7 20.06 3.33 -3.23
CA ASP A 7 19.62 3.24 -4.61
C ASP A 7 18.17 3.73 -4.62
N TYR A 8 18.03 5.05 -4.58
CA TYR A 8 16.79 5.74 -4.88
C TYR A 8 16.48 5.42 -6.35
N SER A 9 15.77 4.31 -6.58
CA SER A 9 15.04 4.15 -7.82
C SER A 9 14.09 5.35 -7.90
N ASP A 10 14.45 6.29 -8.76
CA ASP A 10 13.78 7.57 -8.90
C ASP A 10 12.42 7.30 -9.55
N VAL A 11 11.39 7.13 -8.73
CA VAL A 11 10.01 7.18 -9.21
C VAL A 11 9.80 8.61 -9.67
N TYR A 12 9.92 8.84 -10.98
CA TYR A 12 9.77 10.17 -11.56
C TYR A 12 8.29 10.59 -11.46
N GLU A 13 8.00 11.49 -10.52
CA GLU A 13 6.68 12.07 -10.28
C GLU A 13 6.33 13.13 -11.34
N ASP A 14 6.17 12.71 -12.60
CA ASP A 14 5.67 13.59 -13.66
C ASP A 14 4.13 13.65 -13.68
N ASP A 15 3.56 14.47 -14.57
CA ASP A 15 2.09 14.57 -14.70
C ASP A 15 1.47 13.22 -15.12
N GLU A 16 2.20 12.40 -15.85
CA GLU A 16 1.73 11.07 -16.27
C GLU A 16 1.64 10.13 -15.06
N TYR A 17 2.63 10.15 -14.17
CA TYR A 17 2.64 9.44 -12.89
C TYR A 17 1.39 9.77 -12.08
N TRP A 18 1.10 11.06 -11.85
CA TRP A 18 -0.06 11.45 -11.04
C TRP A 18 -1.39 11.08 -11.72
N ASN A 19 -1.45 11.15 -13.05
CA ASN A 19 -2.62 10.66 -13.79
C ASN A 19 -2.82 9.15 -13.63
N ARG A 20 -1.76 8.34 -13.69
CA ARG A 20 -1.80 6.90 -13.46
C ARG A 20 -2.18 6.57 -12.02
N TRP A 21 -1.58 7.24 -11.05
CA TRP A 21 -1.93 7.12 -9.64
C TRP A 21 -3.41 7.44 -9.39
N HIS A 22 -3.96 8.44 -10.08
CA HIS A 22 -5.38 8.78 -10.04
C HIS A 22 -6.32 7.75 -10.69
N LEU A 23 -5.82 6.73 -11.38
CA LEU A 23 -6.64 5.60 -11.84
C LEU A 23 -6.82 4.53 -10.75
N ASN A 24 -6.04 4.59 -9.66
CA ASN A 24 -5.92 3.55 -8.63
C ASN A 24 -5.51 2.18 -9.19
N GLU A 25 -5.01 2.11 -10.42
CA GLU A 25 -4.52 0.88 -11.02
C GLU A 25 -3.07 0.68 -10.61
N TYR A 26 -2.75 -0.53 -10.15
CA TYR A 26 -1.38 -0.87 -9.81
C TYR A 26 -0.52 -0.97 -11.08
N GLU A 27 0.55 -0.18 -11.12
CA GLU A 27 1.63 -0.38 -12.07
C GLU A 27 2.94 -0.50 -11.28
N PRO A 28 3.80 -1.50 -11.56
CA PRO A 28 5.06 -1.69 -10.83
C PRO A 28 5.99 -0.48 -10.80
N ARG A 29 5.87 0.43 -11.76
CA ARG A 29 6.70 1.66 -11.81
C ARG A 29 6.22 2.77 -10.88
N LEU A 30 5.00 2.67 -10.34
CA LEU A 30 4.44 3.70 -9.47
C LEU A 30 4.97 3.61 -8.04
N VAL A 31 5.58 2.47 -7.70
CA VAL A 31 5.96 2.13 -6.33
C VAL A 31 7.35 1.51 -6.29
N LYS A 32 8.00 1.67 -5.14
CA LYS A 32 9.16 0.88 -4.76
C LYS A 32 8.65 -0.43 -4.17
N PRO A 33 8.97 -1.58 -4.79
CA PRO A 33 8.47 -2.88 -4.32
C PRO A 33 9.10 -3.25 -2.98
N MET A 34 8.45 -4.14 -2.24
CA MET A 34 8.99 -4.68 -0.99
C MET A 34 10.31 -5.44 -1.23
N GLU A 35 11.36 -5.12 -0.49
CA GLU A 35 12.65 -5.82 -0.59
C GLU A 35 12.60 -7.22 0.05
N LYS A 36 11.94 -7.33 1.20
CA LYS A 36 11.86 -8.56 1.99
C LYS A 36 10.42 -8.86 2.32
N THR A 37 9.84 -9.87 1.70
CA THR A 37 8.41 -10.18 1.88
C THR A 37 8.19 -11.30 2.90
N PHE A 38 7.18 -11.12 3.74
CA PHE A 38 6.59 -12.18 4.55
C PHE A 38 5.11 -12.29 4.23
N THR A 39 4.58 -13.51 4.20
CA THR A 39 3.17 -13.76 3.89
C THR A 39 2.56 -14.63 4.98
N ALA A 40 1.36 -14.28 5.41
CA ALA A 40 0.57 -15.08 6.34
C ALA A 40 -0.87 -15.24 5.84
N PRO A 41 -1.52 -16.38 6.15
CA PRO A 41 -2.95 -16.53 5.95
C PRO A 41 -3.70 -15.57 6.86
N TRP A 42 -4.80 -14.99 6.35
CA TRP A 42 -5.68 -14.11 7.13
C TRP A 42 -7.12 -14.64 7.18
N ASP A 43 -7.62 -15.19 6.07
CA ASP A 43 -8.95 -15.80 5.95
C ASP A 43 -10.11 -14.89 6.42
N LEU A 44 -10.05 -13.60 6.08
CA LEU A 44 -11.06 -12.62 6.46
C LEU A 44 -12.19 -12.54 5.40
N PRO A 45 -13.45 -12.87 5.73
CA PRO A 45 -14.56 -12.72 4.80
C PRO A 45 -14.86 -11.23 4.55
N VAL A 46 -15.19 -10.90 3.30
CA VAL A 46 -15.50 -9.53 2.86
C VAL A 46 -16.89 -9.49 2.25
N SER A 47 -17.70 -8.51 2.66
CA SER A 47 -19.04 -8.28 2.10
C SER A 47 -18.94 -7.68 0.69
N ASP A 48 -19.99 -7.80 -0.13
CA ASP A 48 -20.06 -7.11 -1.43
C ASP A 48 -19.79 -5.62 -1.29
N SER A 49 -20.42 -4.98 -0.30
CA SER A 49 -20.28 -3.54 -0.10
C SER A 49 -18.87 -3.12 0.28
N ASP A 50 -18.15 -3.96 1.02
CA ASP A 50 -16.78 -3.67 1.41
C ASP A 50 -15.81 -4.00 0.29
N LEU A 51 -16.07 -5.05 -0.50
CA LEU A 51 -15.29 -5.37 -1.70
C LEU A 51 -15.35 -4.22 -2.71
N GLU A 52 -16.53 -3.64 -2.94
CA GLU A 52 -16.68 -2.49 -3.84
C GLU A 52 -15.97 -1.23 -3.30
N LYS A 53 -15.94 -1.01 -1.98
CA LYS A 53 -15.13 0.07 -1.37
C LYS A 53 -13.63 -0.19 -1.53
N LEU A 54 -13.20 -1.43 -1.35
CA LEU A 54 -11.81 -1.83 -1.52
C LEU A 54 -11.34 -1.60 -2.97
N LYS A 55 -12.15 -2.01 -3.97
CA LYS A 55 -11.89 -1.77 -5.39
C LYS A 55 -11.91 -0.29 -5.77
N ALA A 56 -12.72 0.52 -5.09
CA ALA A 56 -12.69 1.97 -5.29
C ALA A 56 -11.34 2.59 -4.88
N GLY A 57 -10.54 1.88 -4.08
CA GLY A 57 -9.24 2.31 -3.59
C GLY A 57 -9.32 3.40 -2.53
N PHE A 58 -8.15 3.84 -2.07
CA PHE A 58 -8.02 4.98 -1.16
C PHE A 58 -6.96 5.94 -1.68
N ARG A 59 -7.36 7.21 -1.81
CA ARG A 59 -6.51 8.28 -2.30
C ARG A 59 -6.14 9.24 -1.18
N PRO A 60 -4.84 9.41 -0.89
CA PRO A 60 -4.36 10.45 -0.01
C PRO A 60 -4.79 11.83 -0.52
N ARG A 61 -5.29 12.69 0.36
CA ARG A 61 -5.62 14.09 0.02
C ARG A 61 -4.49 15.04 0.33
N ASN A 62 -3.66 14.68 1.31
CA ASN A 62 -2.54 15.48 1.79
C ASN A 62 -1.49 14.58 2.44
N PHE A 63 -0.45 15.18 3.01
CA PHE A 63 0.64 14.47 3.69
C PHE A 63 0.24 13.78 5.01
N ASP A 64 -0.94 14.10 5.57
CA ASP A 64 -1.44 13.43 6.78
C ASP A 64 -2.00 12.04 6.44
N ASP A 65 -2.52 11.87 5.22
CA ASP A 65 -2.95 10.58 4.69
C ASP A 65 -1.72 9.74 4.31
N LYS A 66 -1.17 9.01 5.28
CA LYS A 66 0.10 8.27 5.15
C LYS A 66 0.10 7.19 4.07
N TYR A 67 -1.06 6.62 3.77
CA TYR A 67 -1.20 5.44 2.93
C TYR A 67 -2.11 5.70 1.73
N GLY A 68 -1.74 5.19 0.56
CA GLY A 68 -2.58 5.09 -0.63
C GLY A 68 -2.75 3.64 -1.05
N TRP A 69 -3.84 3.32 -1.76
CA TRP A 69 -4.12 1.97 -2.25
C TRP A 69 -4.16 1.95 -3.78
N LEU A 70 -3.38 1.05 -4.37
CA LEU A 70 -3.48 0.69 -5.78
C LEU A 70 -4.02 -0.73 -5.92
N ILE A 71 -4.79 -0.99 -6.98
CA ILE A 71 -5.52 -2.22 -7.21
C ILE A 71 -4.94 -2.93 -8.42
N GLU A 72 -4.58 -4.20 -8.24
CA GLU A 72 -4.22 -5.11 -9.31
C GLU A 72 -5.35 -6.15 -9.47
N ASP A 73 -5.80 -6.39 -10.70
CA ASP A 73 -6.76 -7.45 -11.03
C ASP A 73 -6.12 -8.38 -12.07
N ASP A 74 -5.60 -9.51 -11.60
CA ASP A 74 -5.08 -10.57 -12.46
C ASP A 74 -6.13 -11.66 -12.66
N ASN A 75 -6.91 -11.51 -13.73
CA ASN A 75 -7.92 -12.49 -14.17
C ASN A 75 -8.94 -12.84 -13.08
N GLY A 76 -9.34 -11.86 -12.27
CA GLY A 76 -10.28 -12.01 -11.17
C GLY A 76 -9.63 -12.31 -9.82
N ASN A 77 -8.30 -12.45 -9.73
CA ASN A 77 -7.60 -12.40 -8.46
C ASN A 77 -7.23 -10.95 -8.18
N ILE A 78 -7.80 -10.38 -7.12
CA ILE A 78 -7.64 -8.97 -6.80
C ILE A 78 -6.56 -8.85 -5.72
N SER A 79 -5.60 -7.95 -5.93
CA SER A 79 -4.61 -7.56 -4.94
C SER A 79 -4.74 -6.07 -4.64
N ILE A 80 -4.64 -5.70 -3.36
CA ILE A 80 -4.60 -4.31 -2.92
C ILE A 80 -3.19 -4.02 -2.40
N HIS A 81 -2.51 -3.14 -3.10
CA HIS A 81 -1.16 -2.69 -2.80
C HIS A 81 -1.27 -1.45 -1.92
N VAL A 82 -0.91 -1.59 -0.64
CA VAL A 82 -0.93 -0.51 0.34
C VAL A 82 0.45 0.14 0.37
N ILE A 83 0.49 1.41 0.00
CA ILE A 83 1.71 2.13 -0.30
C ILE A 83 1.82 3.30 0.67
N ARG A 84 3.00 3.49 1.24
CA ARG A 84 3.33 4.70 1.99
C ARG A 84 3.49 5.87 1.02
N HIS A 85 2.48 6.72 0.97
CA HIS A 85 2.27 7.71 -0.09
C HIS A 85 3.46 8.67 -0.29
N PHE A 86 4.10 9.12 0.78
CA PHE A 86 5.16 10.13 0.66
C PHE A 86 6.49 9.57 0.12
N VAL A 87 6.75 8.27 0.30
CA VAL A 87 8.02 7.64 -0.11
C VAL A 87 7.82 6.63 -1.24
N HIS A 88 6.57 6.44 -1.67
CA HIS A 88 6.13 5.48 -2.67
C HIS A 88 6.55 4.05 -2.39
N VAL A 89 6.73 3.68 -1.12
CA VAL A 89 7.15 2.33 -0.72
C VAL A 89 5.91 1.47 -0.50
N GLU A 90 5.86 0.35 -1.19
CA GLU A 90 4.87 -0.68 -0.91
C GLU A 90 5.16 -1.33 0.45
N GLU A 91 4.19 -1.30 1.35
CA GLU A 91 4.35 -1.87 2.70
C GLU A 91 3.55 -3.17 2.86
N TYR A 92 2.37 -3.25 2.25
CA TYR A 92 1.48 -4.41 2.38
C TYR A 92 0.81 -4.76 1.05
N ILE A 93 0.51 -6.04 0.86
CA ILE A 93 -0.39 -6.53 -0.19
C ILE A 93 -1.49 -7.37 0.46
N LEU A 94 -2.74 -7.03 0.17
CA LEU A 94 -3.90 -7.83 0.54
C LEU A 94 -4.34 -8.67 -0.65
N HIS A 95 -4.33 -9.99 -0.50
CA HIS A 95 -4.71 -10.92 -1.57
C HIS A 95 -6.16 -11.37 -1.40
N ILE A 96 -6.99 -11.10 -2.41
CA ILE A 96 -8.44 -11.26 -2.37
C ILE A 96 -8.88 -12.21 -3.46
N THR A 97 -9.61 -13.26 -3.06
CA THR A 97 -10.30 -14.14 -4.00
C THR A 97 -11.81 -13.84 -3.96
N PRO A 98 -12.41 -13.43 -5.09
CA PRO A 98 -13.86 -13.37 -5.24
C PRO A 98 -14.45 -14.78 -5.14
N LYS A 99 -15.59 -14.89 -4.47
CA LYS A 99 -16.34 -16.14 -4.40
C LYS A 99 -17.21 -16.27 -5.66
N PRO A 100 -17.29 -17.45 -6.29
CA PRO A 100 -18.25 -17.67 -7.37
C PRO A 100 -19.69 -17.47 -6.85
N SER A 101 -20.50 -16.79 -7.66
CA SER A 101 -21.84 -16.19 -7.39
C SER A 101 -22.94 -17.09 -6.80
N ASN A 102 -22.66 -18.33 -6.38
CA ASN A 102 -23.68 -19.36 -6.16
C ASN A 102 -24.11 -19.55 -4.69
N GLY A 103 -23.96 -18.55 -3.82
CA GLY A 103 -24.46 -18.69 -2.44
C GLY A 103 -24.63 -17.38 -1.67
N ASN A 104 -25.71 -17.31 -0.89
CA ASN A 104 -25.96 -16.22 0.06
C ASN A 104 -24.87 -16.20 1.14
N GLY A 105 -23.95 -15.23 1.08
CA GLY A 105 -22.85 -15.04 2.02
C GLY A 105 -21.81 -14.03 1.51
N ALA A 106 -20.71 -13.83 2.24
CA ALA A 106 -19.58 -12.99 1.82
C ALA A 106 -19.13 -13.33 0.39
N SER A 107 -18.96 -12.30 -0.44
CA SER A 107 -18.69 -12.43 -1.88
C SER A 107 -17.21 -12.43 -2.22
N ALA A 108 -16.35 -12.16 -1.25
CA ALA A 108 -14.91 -12.33 -1.37
C ALA A 108 -14.28 -12.71 -0.03
N LYS A 109 -13.02 -13.12 -0.09
CA LYS A 109 -12.20 -13.39 1.09
C LYS A 109 -10.81 -12.81 0.88
N ILE A 110 -10.32 -12.05 1.85
CA ILE A 110 -8.89 -11.76 1.96
C ILE A 110 -8.23 -13.02 2.49
N HIS A 111 -7.57 -13.78 1.63
CA HIS A 111 -7.01 -15.08 2.00
C HIS A 111 -5.63 -14.95 2.63
N SER A 112 -4.84 -13.94 2.23
CA SER A 112 -3.52 -13.70 2.81
C SER A 112 -3.16 -12.22 2.80
N ILE A 113 -2.22 -11.89 3.68
CA ILE A 113 -1.53 -10.61 3.73
C ILE A 113 -0.04 -10.86 3.50
N THR A 114 0.56 -10.05 2.64
CA THR A 114 2.02 -9.94 2.49
C THR A 114 2.46 -8.60 3.05
N TRP A 115 3.60 -8.55 3.73
CA TRP A 115 4.16 -7.30 4.25
C TRP A 115 5.69 -7.28 4.12
N ASN A 116 6.25 -6.07 4.13
CA ASN A 116 7.69 -5.89 4.16
C ASN A 116 8.27 -6.24 5.55
N GLY A 117 9.25 -7.11 5.58
CA GLY A 117 9.89 -7.62 6.78
C GLY A 117 10.66 -6.59 7.57
N ASP A 118 11.08 -5.52 6.91
CA ASP A 118 11.90 -4.46 7.51
C ASP A 118 11.05 -3.29 8.02
N LEU A 119 9.71 -3.37 7.89
CA LEU A 119 8.75 -2.36 8.38
C LEU A 119 8.92 -2.01 9.85
N MET A 120 9.35 -2.94 10.70
CA MET A 120 9.59 -2.68 12.12
C MET A 120 10.69 -1.63 12.34
N GLN A 121 11.73 -1.62 11.49
CA GLN A 121 12.85 -0.70 11.59
C GLN A 121 12.46 0.68 11.05
N ASP A 122 11.71 0.71 9.94
CA ASP A 122 11.26 1.94 9.29
C ASP A 122 10.15 2.67 10.06
N HIS A 123 9.22 1.93 10.69
CA HIS A 123 8.20 2.54 11.54
C HIS A 123 8.84 3.26 12.73
N LEU A 124 9.81 2.63 13.42
CA LEU A 124 10.50 3.25 14.56
C LEU A 124 11.21 4.55 14.17
N ALA A 125 11.90 4.58 13.03
CA ALA A 125 12.49 5.80 12.49
C ALA A 125 11.44 6.89 12.18
N SER A 126 10.26 6.49 11.67
CA SER A 126 9.14 7.39 11.40
C SER A 126 8.54 8.00 12.68
N TRP A 127 8.45 7.23 13.77
CA TRP A 127 7.99 7.73 15.08
C TRP A 127 8.97 8.76 15.67
N GLU A 128 10.28 8.55 15.50
CA GLU A 128 11.31 9.50 15.93
C GLU A 128 11.26 10.80 15.11
N GLN A 129 11.12 10.74 13.78
CA GLN A 129 10.94 11.94 12.95
C GLN A 129 9.65 12.70 13.25
N SER A 130 8.54 12.00 13.48
CA SER A 130 7.28 12.65 13.87
C SER A 130 7.40 13.34 15.24
N SER A 131 8.15 12.75 16.16
CA SER A 131 8.46 13.37 17.45
C SER A 131 9.36 14.60 17.28
N TYR A 132 10.34 14.53 16.38
CA TYR A 132 11.24 15.64 16.08
C TYR A 132 10.49 16.83 15.46
N CYS A 133 9.70 16.62 14.40
CA CYS A 133 8.91 17.68 13.76
C CYS A 133 7.87 18.32 14.70
N GLY A 134 7.29 17.54 15.63
CA GLY A 134 6.39 18.06 16.65
C GLY A 134 7.06 19.00 17.67
N VAL A 135 8.37 18.84 17.90
CA VAL A 135 9.15 19.76 18.76
C VAL A 135 9.44 21.07 18.02
N ILE A 136 9.81 21.02 16.73
CA ILE A 136 10.13 22.22 15.94
C ILE A 136 8.90 23.14 15.75
N SER A 137 7.69 22.56 15.67
CA SER A 137 6.44 23.32 15.56
C SER A 137 6.00 24.01 16.87
N ARG A 138 6.61 23.68 18.02
CA ARG A 138 6.30 24.32 19.32
C ARG A 138 7.24 25.49 19.66
N ASP A 139 8.33 25.63 18.91
CA ASP A 139 9.36 26.65 19.13
C ASP A 139 9.30 27.82 18.12
N LEU A 140 8.17 27.98 17.41
CA LEU A 140 7.83 29.12 16.56
C LEU A 140 6.54 29.79 17.06
#